data_AF-A0A9X2CYX2-F1
#
_entry.id   AF-A0A9X2CYX2-F1
#
_cell.length_a   1.000
_cell.length_b   1.000
_cell.length_c   1.000
_cell.angle_alpha   90.00
_cell.angle_beta   90.00
_cell.angle_gamma   90.00
#
_symmetry.space_group_name_H-M   'P 1'
#
loop_
_entity.id
_entity.type
_entity.pdbx_description
1 polymer ?
#
loop_
_entity_poly.entity_id
_entity_poly.type
_entity_poly.pdbx_seq_one_letter_code
_entity_poly.pdbx_strand_id
1 'polypeptide(L)'
;MHRIMSKPENKTPPRKTIVIEGVTDQGKTFRPRDWAERMSGSLASFKNSRIYYSPLLQPSVNSEGYHCVLLDPKLKESSPQVYQSILDFAKTNNLRICGEEE
;
A
#
# COMPACT_ATOMS: atom_id res chain seq x y z
N MET A 1 -13.64 31.42 -16.92
CA MET A 1 -12.88 31.32 -15.64
C MET A 1 -13.46 30.19 -14.82
N HIS A 2 -12.91 28.97 -14.91
CA HIS A 2 -13.28 27.88 -14.00
C HIS A 2 -11.99 27.25 -13.48
N ARG A 3 -11.63 27.67 -12.26
CA ARG A 3 -10.51 27.17 -11.47
C ARG A 3 -10.80 25.71 -11.13
N ILE A 4 -10.16 24.78 -11.85
CA ILE A 4 -10.11 23.37 -11.44
C ILE A 4 -9.33 23.35 -10.13
N MET A 5 -10.04 23.02 -9.05
CA MET A 5 -9.42 22.81 -7.74
C MET A 5 -8.59 21.54 -7.82
N SER A 6 -7.28 21.68 -8.03
CA SER A 6 -6.32 20.61 -7.80
C SER A 6 -6.47 20.14 -6.36
N LYS A 7 -6.72 18.85 -6.17
CA LYS A 7 -6.65 18.17 -4.86
C LYS A 7 -5.31 18.54 -4.20
N PRO A 8 -5.25 18.73 -2.87
CA PRO A 8 -3.98 18.97 -2.21
C PRO A 8 -3.11 17.72 -2.35
N GLU A 9 -2.14 17.78 -3.25
CA GLU A 9 -1.04 16.84 -3.34
C GLU A 9 -0.15 17.12 -2.12
N ASN A 10 -0.41 16.40 -1.03
CA ASN A 10 0.40 16.48 0.18
C ASN A 10 1.74 15.79 -0.11
N LYS A 11 2.65 16.50 -0.81
CA LYS A 11 4.05 16.10 -1.01
C LYS A 11 4.76 16.12 0.34
N THR A 12 4.59 15.06 1.13
CA THR A 12 5.62 14.74 2.11
C THR A 12 6.92 14.36 1.37
N PRO A 13 8.11 14.63 1.92
CA PRO A 13 9.39 14.20 1.33
C PRO A 13 9.32 12.69 1.04
N PRO A 14 10.14 12.13 0.12
CA PRO A 14 10.08 10.72 -0.22
C PRO A 14 10.39 9.91 1.04
N ARG A 15 9.33 9.56 1.78
CA ARG A 15 9.40 8.67 2.91
C ARG A 15 9.85 7.36 2.31
N LYS A 16 10.90 6.73 2.84
CA LYS A 16 11.25 5.36 2.48
C LYS A 16 9.97 4.53 2.69
N THR A 17 9.25 4.24 1.62
CA THR A 17 7.95 3.61 1.63
C THR A 17 8.13 2.33 0.85
N ILE A 18 7.81 1.22 1.48
CA ILE A 18 7.91 -0.08 0.83
C ILE A 18 6.67 -0.23 -0.04
N VAL A 19 6.88 -0.57 -1.31
CA VAL A 19 5.80 -0.83 -2.26
C VAL A 19 5.75 -2.32 -2.53
N ILE A 20 4.62 -2.94 -2.21
CA ILE A 20 4.37 -4.35 -2.51
C ILE A 20 3.44 -4.39 -3.71
N GLU A 21 3.96 -4.83 -4.86
CA GLU A 21 3.20 -4.90 -6.10
C GLU A 21 2.46 -6.22 -6.22
N GLY A 22 1.20 -6.17 -6.66
CA GLY A 22 0.36 -7.34 -6.93
C GLY A 22 0.76 -8.07 -8.22
N VAL A 23 2.05 -8.25 -8.43
CA VAL A 23 2.66 -8.97 -9.54
C VAL A 23 3.85 -9.75 -9.00
N THR A 24 4.02 -10.98 -9.49
CA THR A 24 5.18 -11.80 -9.15
C THR A 24 6.40 -11.39 -9.98
N ASP A 25 7.60 -11.81 -9.58
CA ASP A 25 8.81 -11.61 -10.40
C ASP A 25 8.72 -12.24 -11.80
N GLN A 26 7.87 -13.25 -11.97
CA GLN A 26 7.56 -13.88 -13.27
C GLN A 26 6.51 -13.12 -14.11
N GLY A 27 6.10 -11.92 -13.69
CA GLY A 27 5.11 -11.09 -14.39
C GLY A 27 3.64 -11.53 -14.24
N LYS A 28 3.35 -12.52 -13.39
CA LYS A 28 1.98 -12.97 -13.13
C LYS A 28 1.26 -12.02 -12.17
N THR A 29 0.12 -11.47 -12.59
CA THR A 29 -0.73 -10.64 -11.72
C THR A 29 -1.34 -11.46 -10.58
N PHE A 30 -1.25 -10.93 -9.37
CA PHE A 30 -1.87 -11.49 -8.18
C PHE A 30 -3.39 -11.27 -8.18
N ARG A 31 -4.12 -12.25 -7.64
CA ARG A 31 -5.59 -12.23 -7.55
C ARG A 31 -6.01 -12.61 -6.13
N PRO A 32 -7.14 -12.08 -5.64
CA PRO A 32 -8.10 -11.23 -6.34
C PRO A 32 -7.61 -9.78 -6.53
N ARG A 33 -8.31 -8.99 -7.36
CA ARG A 33 -7.86 -7.62 -7.71
C ARG A 33 -7.88 -6.67 -6.50
N ASP A 34 -8.83 -6.88 -5.59
CA ASP A 34 -9.08 -6.08 -4.39
C ASP A 34 -8.20 -6.48 -3.18
N TRP A 35 -7.11 -7.21 -3.40
CA TRP A 35 -6.24 -7.69 -2.33
C TRP A 35 -5.59 -6.53 -1.56
N ALA A 36 -5.22 -5.45 -2.27
CA ALA A 36 -4.55 -4.30 -1.68
C ALA A 36 -5.49 -3.56 -0.72
N GLU A 37 -6.76 -3.39 -1.11
CA GLU A 37 -7.82 -2.83 -0.28
C GLU A 37 -8.12 -3.71 0.92
N ARG A 38 -8.19 -5.04 0.73
CA ARG A 38 -8.40 -6.00 1.84
C ARG A 38 -7.28 -5.94 2.87
N MET A 39 -6.03 -5.93 2.40
CA MET A 39 -4.86 -5.83 3.28
C MET A 39 -4.86 -4.51 4.05
N SER A 40 -5.06 -3.40 3.34
CA SER A 40 -5.08 -2.05 3.93
C SER A 40 -6.28 -1.84 4.86
N GLY A 41 -7.36 -2.59 4.65
CA GLY A 41 -8.55 -2.60 5.50
C GLY A 41 -8.28 -2.98 6.96
N SER A 42 -7.22 -3.76 7.23
CA SER A 42 -6.81 -4.15 8.58
C SER A 42 -6.48 -2.95 9.49
N LEU A 43 -5.99 -1.86 8.89
CA LEU A 43 -5.66 -0.61 9.59
C LEU A 43 -6.61 0.54 9.19
N ALA A 44 -7.70 0.24 8.49
CA ALA A 44 -8.64 1.25 8.07
C ALA A 44 -9.65 1.59 9.18
N SER A 45 -10.13 2.82 9.18
CA SER A 45 -11.23 3.28 10.01
C SER A 45 -12.47 3.54 9.17
N PHE A 46 -13.65 3.26 9.71
CA PHE A 46 -14.92 3.55 9.06
C PHE A 46 -15.59 4.76 9.72
N LYS A 47 -15.84 5.82 8.94
CA LYS A 47 -16.48 7.04 9.42
C LYS A 47 -17.41 7.60 8.36
N ASN A 48 -18.62 8.01 8.73
CA ASN A 48 -19.61 8.62 7.84
C ASN A 48 -19.82 7.83 6.53
N SER A 49 -19.97 6.50 6.66
CA SER A 49 -20.14 5.59 5.52
C SER A 49 -18.96 5.55 4.53
N ARG A 50 -17.76 5.95 4.97
CA ARG A 50 -16.54 5.96 4.16
C ARG A 50 -15.40 5.25 4.88
N ILE A 51 -14.58 4.55 4.10
CA ILE A 51 -13.36 3.90 4.55
C ILE A 51 -12.22 4.91 4.47
N TYR A 52 -11.46 5.03 5.56
CA TYR A 52 -10.25 5.84 5.65
C TYR A 52 -9.08 4.91 5.95
N TYR A 53 -8.21 4.70 4.96
CA TYR A 53 -7.00 3.90 5.13
C TYR A 53 -5.98 4.66 5.98
N SER A 54 -5.28 3.93 6.83
CA SER A 54 -4.17 4.48 7.62
C SER A 54 -3.07 5.01 6.69
N PRO A 55 -2.42 6.14 7.01
CA PRO A 55 -1.24 6.59 6.26
C PRO A 55 -0.07 5.60 6.36
N LEU A 56 -0.11 4.65 7.30
CA LEU A 56 0.92 3.61 7.44
C LEU A 56 0.73 2.42 6.49
N LEU A 57 -0.47 2.26 5.92
CA LEU A 57 -0.82 1.16 5.03
C LEU A 57 -1.94 1.57 4.07
N GLN A 58 -1.60 1.78 2.79
CA GLN A 58 -2.53 2.30 1.79
C GLN A 58 -2.58 1.45 0.53
N PRO A 59 -3.77 1.24 -0.06
CA PRO A 59 -3.87 0.66 -1.39
C PRO A 59 -3.50 1.71 -2.45
N SER A 60 -2.87 1.27 -3.52
CA SER A 60 -2.50 2.09 -4.67
C SER A 60 -2.55 1.28 -5.96
N VAL A 61 -2.39 1.94 -7.11
CA VAL A 61 -2.22 1.32 -8.41
C VAL A 61 -1.00 1.94 -9.08
N ASN A 62 -0.06 1.12 -9.52
CA ASN A 62 1.15 1.60 -10.19
C ASN A 62 0.88 2.01 -11.66
N SER A 63 1.87 2.56 -12.35
CA SER A 63 1.75 3.01 -13.75
C SER A 63 1.45 1.88 -14.74
N GLU A 64 1.77 0.64 -14.40
CA GLU A 64 1.47 -0.56 -15.21
C GLU A 64 0.06 -1.10 -14.95
N GLY A 65 -0.67 -0.54 -13.97
CA GLY A 65 -2.03 -0.95 -13.62
C GLY A 65 -2.12 -2.08 -12.60
N TYR A 66 -1.01 -2.48 -11.98
CA TYR A 66 -1.00 -3.44 -10.89
C TYR A 66 -1.46 -2.78 -9.59
N HIS A 67 -2.28 -3.52 -8.84
CA HIS A 67 -2.69 -3.11 -7.48
C HIS A 67 -1.53 -3.33 -6.53
N CYS A 68 -1.25 -2.32 -5.70
CA CYS A 68 -0.11 -2.31 -4.81
C CYS A 68 -0.53 -1.91 -3.40
N VAL A 69 0.30 -2.28 -2.42
CA VAL A 69 0.20 -1.78 -1.04
C VAL A 69 1.41 -0.91 -0.76
N LEU A 70 1.17 0.29 -0.23
CA LEU A 70 2.18 1.21 0.28
C LEU A 70 2.30 1.01 1.79
N LEU A 71 3.48 0.58 2.24
CA LEU A 71 3.78 0.30 3.64
C LEU A 71 4.81 1.30 4.16
N ASP A 72 4.41 2.10 5.17
CA ASP A 72 5.32 3.00 5.87
C ASP A 72 6.11 2.20 6.93
N PRO A 73 7.47 2.23 6.92
CA PRO A 73 8.30 1.54 7.90
C PRO A 73 8.02 1.89 9.35
N LYS A 74 7.41 3.06 9.63
CA LYS A 74 6.97 3.42 10.99
C LYS A 74 5.91 2.47 11.55
N LEU A 75 5.26 1.67 10.71
CA LEU A 75 4.39 0.59 11.19
C LEU A 75 5.19 -0.45 12.00
N LYS A 76 6.49 -0.65 11.70
CA LYS A 76 7.36 -1.55 12.47
C LYS A 76 7.51 -1.09 13.93
N GLU A 77 7.58 0.21 14.17
CA GLU A 77 7.71 0.78 15.52
C GLU A 77 6.41 0.69 16.31
N SER A 78 5.28 0.96 15.66
CA SER A 78 3.97 1.01 16.32
C SER A 78 3.28 -0.36 16.43
N SER A 79 3.51 -1.26 15.47
CA SER A 79 2.86 -2.57 15.37
C SER A 79 3.74 -3.56 14.60
N PRO A 80 4.86 -4.02 15.20
CA PRO A 80 5.85 -4.86 14.53
C PRO A 80 5.27 -6.18 13.99
N GLN A 81 4.29 -6.78 14.68
CA GLN A 81 3.67 -8.02 14.22
C GLN A 81 2.87 -7.81 12.93
N VAL A 82 2.17 -6.69 12.80
CA VAL A 82 1.39 -6.35 11.59
C VAL A 82 2.34 -6.08 10.43
N TYR A 83 3.39 -5.27 10.67
CA TYR A 83 4.43 -5.00 9.68
C TYR A 83 5.04 -6.31 9.14
N GLN A 84 5.45 -7.21 10.02
CA GLN A 84 6.03 -8.49 9.63
C GLN A 84 5.03 -9.36 8.87
N SER A 85 3.78 -9.43 9.33
CA SER A 85 2.73 -10.22 8.65
C SER A 85 2.48 -9.76 7.21
N ILE A 86 2.58 -8.44 6.94
CA ILE A 86 2.44 -7.88 5.60
C ILE A 86 3.61 -8.31 4.70
N LEU A 87 4.84 -8.24 5.20
CA LEU A 87 6.03 -8.69 4.47
C LEU A 87 6.00 -10.20 4.23
N ASP A 88 5.59 -10.99 5.22
CA ASP A 88 5.46 -12.44 5.10
C ASP A 88 4.38 -12.83 4.09
N PHE A 89 3.27 -12.08 4.03
CA PHE A 89 2.26 -12.25 3.00
C PHE A 89 2.84 -12.02 1.60
N ALA A 90 3.60 -10.94 1.40
CA ALA A 90 4.22 -10.64 0.12
C ALA A 90 5.20 -11.75 -0.31
N LYS A 91 6.08 -12.18 0.61
CA LYS A 91 7.04 -13.26 0.37
C LYS A 91 6.34 -14.58 0.04
N THR A 92 5.34 -14.97 0.83
CA THR A 92 4.57 -16.22 0.63
C THR A 92 3.88 -16.26 -0.73
N ASN A 93 3.40 -15.11 -1.21
CA ASN A 93 2.72 -15.01 -2.50
C ASN A 93 3.66 -14.64 -3.67
N ASN A 94 4.97 -14.61 -3.42
CA ASN A 94 6.00 -14.20 -4.38
C ASN A 94 5.72 -12.83 -5.02
N LEU A 95 5.17 -11.89 -4.26
CA LEU A 95 4.89 -10.54 -4.72
C LEU A 95 6.19 -9.73 -4.78
N ARG A 96 6.30 -8.86 -5.78
CA ARG A 96 7.45 -7.96 -5.89
C ARG A 96 7.41 -6.92 -4.78
N ILE A 97 8.54 -6.77 -4.07
CA ILE A 97 8.73 -5.78 -3.02
C ILE A 97 9.77 -4.76 -3.50
N CYS A 98 9.42 -3.49 -3.49
CA CYS A 98 10.28 -2.37 -3.92
C CYS A 98 10.51 -1.41 -2.75
N GLY A 99 11.71 -0.85 -2.62
CA GLY A 99 12.01 0.21 -1.63
C GLY A 99 12.40 -0.27 -0.22
N GLU A 100 12.66 -1.56 -0.04
CA GLU A 100 13.38 -2.07 1.13
C GLU A 100 14.88 -1.80 0.90
N GLU A 101 15.38 -0.64 1.32
CA GLU A 101 16.82 -0.43 1.43
C GLU A 101 17.31 -1.10 2.73
N GLU A 102 18.22 -2.05 2.58
CA GLU A 102 18.94 -2.77 3.65
C GLU A 102 19.73 -1.83 4.57
#